data_AF-A0A2S3UMP8-F1
#
_entry.id   AF-A0A2S3UMP8-F1
#
_cell.length_a   1.000
_cell.length_b   1.000
_cell.length_c   1.000
_cell.angle_alpha   90.00
_cell.angle_beta   90.00
_cell.angle_gamma   90.00
#
_symmetry.space_group_name_H-M   'P 1'
#
loop_
_entity.id
_entity.type
_entity.pdbx_description
1 polymer ?
#
loop_
_entity_poly.entity_id
_entity_poly.type
_entity_poly.pdbx_seq_one_letter_code
_entity_poly.pdbx_strand_id
1 'polypeptide(L)' 'MARLSIRHIRTRPYTPKTNGKAERFIQTMLREWAYAIPFKSSLTRETDLPRWLDWYNNKRPHMGINGKTPNQALNGTT' A
#
# COMPACT_ATOMS: atom_id res chain seq x y z
N MET A 1 -10.57 9.16 -18.22
CA MET A 1 -9.23 8.78 -18.71
C MET A 1 -8.60 9.87 -19.58
N ALA A 2 -9.30 10.46 -20.55
CA ALA A 2 -8.75 11.51 -21.43
C ALA A 2 -8.36 12.82 -20.69
N ARG A 3 -9.03 13.17 -19.59
CA ARG A 3 -8.83 14.46 -18.89
C ARG A 3 -7.55 14.55 -18.05
N LEU A 4 -6.90 13.42 -17.76
CA LEU A 4 -5.67 13.33 -16.95
C LEU A 4 -4.49 12.68 -17.71
N SER A 5 -4.68 12.35 -18.99
CA SER A 5 -3.68 11.63 -19.80
C SER A 5 -3.18 10.32 -19.17
N ILE A 6 -4.04 9.61 -18.42
CA ILE A 6 -3.71 8.34 -17.75
C ILE A 6 -4.10 7.17 -18.66
N ARG A 7 -3.14 6.27 -18.91
CA ARG A 7 -3.37 4.99 -19.60
C ARG A 7 -3.87 3.93 -18.62
N HIS A 8 -5.03 3.32 -18.91
CA HIS A 8 -5.53 2.18 -18.14
C HIS A 8 -4.86 0.89 -18.64
N ILE A 9 -4.16 0.18 -17.73
CA ILE A 9 -3.53 -1.11 -17.98
C ILE A 9 -4.28 -2.17 -17.17
N ARG A 10 -4.72 -3.25 -17.82
CA ARG A 10 -5.39 -4.38 -17.15
C ARG A 10 -4.41 -5.54 -16.96
N THR A 11 -4.59 -6.27 -15.87
CA THR A 11 -3.93 -7.56 -15.66
C THR A 11 -4.44 -8.58 -16.67
N ARG A 12 -3.56 -9.47 -17.16
CA ARG A 12 -3.99 -10.55 -18.05
C ARG A 12 -4.71 -11.63 -17.24
N PRO A 13 -5.84 -12.18 -17.72
CA PRO A 13 -6.49 -13.32 -17.09
C PRO A 13 -5.49 -14.46 -16.81
N TYR A 14 -5.67 -15.13 -15.67
CA TYR A 14 -4.88 -16.30 -15.25
C TYR A 14 -3.36 -16.08 -15.12
N THR A 15 -2.89 -14.82 -15.12
CA THR A 15 -1.47 -14.49 -14.96
C THR A 15 -1.26 -13.56 -13.76
N PRO A 16 -1.21 -14.08 -12.52
CA PRO A 16 -1.16 -13.25 -11.30
C PRO A 16 0.15 -12.46 -11.12
N LYS A 17 1.16 -12.71 -11.97
CA LYS A 17 2.53 -12.20 -11.78
C LYS A 17 2.64 -10.66 -11.76
N THR A 18 1.72 -9.94 -12.40
CA THR A 18 1.84 -8.48 -12.59
C THR A 18 1.30 -7.66 -11.43
N ASN A 19 0.53 -8.24 -10.51
CA ASN A 19 -0.17 -7.50 -9.45
C ASN A 19 0.48 -7.67 -8.06
N GLY A 20 1.60 -8.39 -7.97
CA GLY A 20 2.21 -8.77 -6.69
C GLY A 20 2.55 -7.61 -5.75
N LYS A 21 2.84 -6.41 -6.27
CA LYS A 21 3.07 -5.22 -5.43
C LYS A 21 1.79 -4.77 -4.71
N ALA A 22 0.67 -4.69 -5.43
CA ALA A 22 -0.62 -4.31 -4.83
C ALA A 22 -1.10 -5.40 -3.87
N GLU A 23 -0.98 -6.67 -4.26
CA GLU A 23 -1.33 -7.81 -3.40
C GLU A 23 -0.51 -7.82 -2.12
N ARG A 24 0.80 -7.60 -2.21
CA ARG A 24 1.67 -7.53 -1.04
C ARG A 24 1.28 -6.38 -0.12
N PHE A 25 1.00 -5.19 -0.67
CA PHE A 25 0.51 -4.06 0.11
C PHE A 25 -0.80 -4.40 0.83
N ILE A 26 -1.80 -4.95 0.12
CA ILE A 26 -3.09 -5.32 0.70
C ILE A 26 -2.93 -6.35 1.81
N GLN A 27 -2.12 -7.40 1.60
CA GLN A 27 -1.84 -8.40 2.64
C GLN A 27 -1.20 -7.79 3.89
N THR A 28 -0.22 -6.89 3.71
CA THR A 28 0.42 -6.18 4.82
C THR A 28 -0.58 -5.27 5.55
N MET A 29 -1.39 -4.51 4.83
CA MET A 29 -2.44 -3.66 5.39
C MET A 29 -3.48 -4.47 6.18
N LEU A 30 -3.91 -5.62 5.66
CA LEU A 30 -4.84 -6.49 6.38
C LEU A 30 -4.24 -7.01 7.68
N ARG A 31 -2.97 -7.44 7.65
CA ARG A 31 -2.29 -8.01 8.82
C ARG A 31 -1.94 -6.96 9.88
N GLU A 32 -1.41 -5.82 9.46
CA GLU A 32 -0.82 -4.81 10.34
C GLU A 32 -1.80 -3.70 10.74
N TRP A 33 -2.91 -3.53 10.01
CA TRP A 33 -3.97 -2.58 10.35
C TRP A 33 -5.29 -3.29 10.58
N ALA A 34 -5.90 -3.87 9.55
CA ALA A 34 -7.30 -4.28 9.63
C ALA A 34 -7.57 -5.35 10.70
N TYR A 35 -6.59 -6.22 10.94
CA TYR A 35 -6.68 -7.35 11.88
C TYR A 35 -5.61 -7.33 12.97
N ALA A 36 -4.81 -6.27 13.09
CA ALA A 36 -3.80 -6.17 14.15
C ALA A 36 -4.41 -5.98 15.54
N ILE A 37 -5.57 -5.31 15.61
CA ILE A 37 -6.33 -5.09 16.84
C ILE A 37 -7.83 -5.28 16.58
N PRO A 38 -8.63 -5.65 17.59
CA PRO A 38 -10.08 -5.66 17.46
C PRO A 38 -10.62 -4.22 17.44
N PHE A 39 -11.23 -3.82 16.32
CA PHE A 39 -11.96 -2.56 16.22
C PHE A 39 -13.41 -2.73 16.66
N LYS A 40 -13.98 -1.71 17.31
CA LYS A 40 -15.38 -1.71 17.77
C LYS A 40 -16.37 -1.56 16.61
N SER A 41 -15.96 -0.91 15.51
CA SER A 41 -16.78 -0.73 14.31
C SER A 41 -15.91 -0.51 13.07
N SER A 42 -16.50 -0.69 11.88
CA SER A 42 -15.85 -0.36 10.61
C SER A 42 -15.41 1.11 10.55
N LEU A 43 -16.22 2.02 11.10
CA LEU A 43 -15.90 3.45 11.17
C LEU A 43 -14.63 3.70 11.97
N THR A 44 -14.49 3.09 13.15
CA THR A 44 -13.27 3.25 13.97
C THR A 44 -12.02 2.75 13.25
N ARG A 45 -12.16 1.67 12.48
CA ARG A 45 -11.08 1.14 11.64
C ARG A 45 -10.73 2.11 10.50
N GLU A 46 -11.73 2.65 9.82
CA GLU A 46 -11.55 3.63 8.75
C GLU A 46 -10.86 4.90 9.25
N THR A 47 -11.27 5.44 10.41
CA THR A 47 -10.62 6.63 10.99
C THR A 47 -9.17 6.40 11.39
N ASP A 48 -8.78 5.16 11.65
CA ASP A 48 -7.40 4.78 11.98
C ASP A 48 -6.52 4.61 10.73
N LEU A 49 -7.11 4.36 9.56
CA LEU A 49 -6.38 4.10 8.32
C LEU A 49 -5.36 5.18 7.96
N PRO A 50 -5.66 6.49 8.05
CA PRO A 50 -4.68 7.54 7.73
C PRO A 50 -3.43 7.47 8.61
N ARG A 51 -3.59 7.15 9.91
CA ARG A 51 -2.47 6.98 10.83
C ARG A 51 -1.58 5.81 10.39
N TRP A 52 -2.18 4.67 10.03
CA TRP A 52 -1.42 3.52 9.55
C TRP A 52 -0.72 3.78 8.21
N LEU A 53 -1.38 4.47 7.28
CA LEU A 53 -0.80 4.86 5.98
C LEU A 53 0.38 5.81 6.15
N ASP A 54 0.29 6.79 7.06
CA ASP A 54 1.42 7.66 7.38
C ASP A 54 2.62 6.86 7.89
N TRP A 55 2.39 5.96 8.84
CA TRP A 55 3.46 5.09 9.34
C TRP A 55 4.05 4.21 8.22
N TYR A 56 3.22 3.55 7.42
CA TYR A 56 3.69 2.69 6.33
C TYR A 56 4.52 3.45 5.29
N ASN A 57 4.06 4.63 4.85
CA ASN A 57 4.71 5.37 3.77
C ASN A 57 5.91 6.21 4.23
N ASN A 58 5.90 6.72 5.47
CA ASN A 58 6.88 7.69 5.96
C ASN A 58 7.85 7.17 7.02
N LYS A 59 7.53 6.07 7.71
CA LYS A 59 8.28 5.65 8.92
C LYS A 59 8.71 4.18 8.90
N ARG A 60 7.94 3.30 8.27
CA ARG A 60 8.21 1.86 8.22
C ARG A 60 9.47 1.60 7.39
N PRO A 61 10.50 0.92 7.93
CA PRO A 61 11.63 0.47 7.13
C PRO A 61 11.26 -0.74 6.28
N HIS A 62 11.70 -0.78 5.02
CA HIS A 62 11.44 -1.90 4.11
C HIS A 62 12.74 -2.54 3.63
N MET A 63 12.95 -3.81 4.01
CA MET A 63 14.17 -4.55 3.64
C MET A 63 14.36 -4.71 2.12
N GLY A 64 13.27 -4.85 1.36
CA GLY A 64 13.32 -4.95 -0.11
C GLY A 64 13.75 -3.66 -0.82
N ILE A 65 13.89 -2.54 -0.10
CA ILE A 65 14.37 -1.25 -0.60
C ILE A 65 15.46 -0.67 0.33
N ASN A 66 16.36 -1.52 0.82
CA ASN A 66 17.51 -1.14 1.65
C ASN A 66 17.14 -0.36 2.92
N GLY A 67 16.04 -0.75 3.57
CA GLY A 67 15.57 -0.11 4.80
C GLY A 67 14.92 1.26 4.61
N LYS A 68 14.85 1.76 3.36
CA LYS A 68 14.15 3.01 3.05
C LYS A 68 12.64 2.87 3.25
N THR A 69 11.98 3.98 3.48
CA THR A 69 10.51 4.09 3.45
C THR A 69 10.02 4.17 2.00
N PRO A 70 8.74 3.84 1.72
CA PRO A 70 8.19 3.98 0.37
C PRO A 70 8.36 5.40 -0.22
N ASN A 71 8.16 6.44 0.59
CA ASN A 71 8.34 7.82 0.14
C ASN A 71 9.82 8.17 -0.11
N GLN A 72 10.75 7.66 0.70
CA GLN A 72 12.18 7.84 0.43
C GLN A 72 12.62 7.16 -0.88
N ALA A 73 12.08 5.99 -1.18
CA ALA A 73 12.38 5.29 -2.44
C ALA A 73 11.77 6.03 -3.66
N LEU A 74 10.56 6.57 -3.52
CA LEU A 74 9.93 7.36 -4.57
C LEU A 74 10.72 8.64 -4.87
N ASN A 75 11.12 9.37 -3.82
CA ASN A 75 11.81 10.65 -3.95
C ASN A 75 13.30 10.53 -4.31
N GLY A 76 13.92 9.37 -4.05
CA GLY A 76 15.32 9.10 -4.36
C GLY A 76 15.59 8.61 -5.78
N THR A 77 14.56 8.59 -6.64
CA THR A 77 14.67 8.23 -8.07
C THR A 77 14.75 9.50 -8.91
N THR A 78 15.93 10.09 -9.00
CA THR A 78 16.33 11.13 -9.97
C THR A 78 17.52 10.62 -10.77
#